data_AF-A0A8S0WTL9-F1
#
_entry.id   AF-A0A8S0WTL9-F1
#
_cell.length_a   1.000
_cell.length_b   1.000
_cell.length_c   1.000
_cell.angle_alpha   90.00
_cell.angle_beta   90.00
_cell.angle_gamma   90.00
#
_symmetry.space_group_name_H-M   'P 1'
#
loop_
_entity.id
_entity.type
_entity.pdbx_description
1 polymer ?
#
loop_
_entity_poly.entity_id
_entity_poly.type
_entity_poly.pdbx_seq_one_letter_code
_entity_poly.pdbx_strand_id
1 'polypeptide(L)'
;MALDQNDPGLEEGDDCVSESESFYAGDISELIVEYSTPPQPIPPTQSDSGSSKKSTSSSDFSANLGKRKTSALSASSNDFSEAPLSKKPKPNPVSISEHTTLASSPVLIVHCPTVQRLFEKMKICRGVQYELARLVSSERLSYNDITPDKLKKLVGCNKISAPQVEEVFYSKSTAQPTNSAFAREIASKSPWEELDREEAALANGPYEGLGNNPNQPDWYGGKVEFRGRLSQQDGNVGYKITLESCCLGASSRFTRRFGSWSFLRVKIPTQIFFSHNDLERFFQRSFVIWGKVFRACYAKDDNVFFYWTNEIYPMGKPLLNRMSFHDFIMWHNPLQQNSNQLMTKWAARLPLGFSNSLPGPRLLQENILPEEDVVSSKKSDMTDGCGLTTQSVHRSIWYQLSLPLMPTAFQFRLAGSKGMSIFRDEISLSDSAMRGWFRPSQTKIRYPPGLQLDPAMLTFDLLRTSHMRSPSRLSTETIINLAENGVPHSRFVDLLKATLREMVKGLTTWDGLMRCSTSGSISSVSVVS
;
A
#
# COMPACT_ATOMS: atom_id res chain seq x y z
N MET A 1 55.77 26.46 37.60
CA MET A 1 57.18 26.65 37.20
C MET A 1 57.19 26.60 35.68
N ALA A 2 56.92 27.74 35.04
CA ALA A 2 57.90 28.71 34.50
C ALA A 2 58.56 28.13 33.22
N LEU A 3 58.08 28.54 32.03
CA LEU A 3 58.67 29.55 31.10
C LEU A 3 59.91 28.96 30.36
N ASP A 4 60.17 29.13 29.06
CA ASP A 4 59.73 30.15 28.09
C ASP A 4 60.12 29.74 26.63
N GLN A 5 59.40 30.32 25.65
CA GLN A 5 59.82 30.82 24.31
C GLN A 5 60.62 29.98 23.29
N ASN A 6 60.04 29.76 22.09
CA ASN A 6 60.30 30.63 20.91
C ASN A 6 59.44 30.24 19.67
N ASP A 7 58.87 31.27 19.06
CA ASP A 7 58.22 31.36 17.74
C ASP A 7 59.26 31.87 16.71
N PRO A 8 59.11 31.64 15.38
CA PRO A 8 58.49 32.70 14.55
C PRO A 8 57.70 32.24 13.30
N GLY A 9 56.61 32.96 13.01
CA GLY A 9 56.30 33.64 11.71
C GLY A 9 55.82 32.78 10.52
N LEU A 10 54.52 32.83 10.17
CA LEU A 10 53.84 33.75 9.22
C LEU A 10 54.00 33.39 7.72
N GLU A 11 52.91 32.93 7.09
CA GLU A 11 52.34 33.56 5.88
C GLU A 11 50.90 33.04 5.62
N GLU A 12 49.95 33.97 5.61
CA GLU A 12 48.54 33.81 5.26
C GLU A 12 48.33 33.94 3.75
N GLY A 13 47.35 33.22 3.21
CA GLY A 13 46.85 33.37 1.85
C GLY A 13 45.33 33.26 1.85
N ASP A 14 44.67 34.40 2.05
CA ASP A 14 43.23 34.63 1.93
C ASP A 14 42.87 34.87 0.46
N ASP A 15 42.00 34.04 -0.12
CA ASP A 15 41.37 34.31 -1.43
C ASP A 15 39.88 34.66 -1.21
N CYS A 16 39.64 35.96 -1.07
CA CYS A 16 38.33 36.59 -1.08
C CYS A 16 37.76 36.65 -2.50
N VAL A 17 36.64 35.96 -2.75
CA VAL A 17 35.82 36.16 -3.96
C VAL A 17 34.76 37.22 -3.66
N SER A 18 34.88 38.34 -4.35
CA SER A 18 34.03 39.53 -4.29
C SER A 18 32.58 39.26 -4.67
N GLU A 19 31.67 39.76 -3.83
CA GLU A 19 30.24 39.89 -4.07
C GLU A 19 29.97 40.88 -5.23
N SER A 20 29.02 40.52 -6.10
CA SER A 20 28.44 41.46 -7.06
C SER A 20 27.09 41.94 -6.52
N GLU A 21 27.05 43.24 -6.24
CA GLU A 21 25.86 43.98 -5.84
C GLU A 21 24.77 43.86 -6.91
N SER A 22 23.57 43.41 -6.52
CA SER A 22 22.35 43.65 -7.30
C SER A 22 21.35 44.42 -6.45
N PHE A 23 21.10 45.65 -6.90
CA PHE A 23 20.14 46.60 -6.35
C PHE A 23 18.71 46.04 -6.44
N TYR A 24 18.11 45.71 -5.30
CA TYR A 24 16.66 45.69 -5.12
C TYR A 24 16.31 46.54 -3.90
N ALA A 25 16.35 47.86 -4.10
CA ALA A 25 15.69 48.82 -3.22
C ALA A 25 14.24 48.96 -3.71
N GLY A 26 13.35 48.14 -3.19
CA GLY A 26 11.91 48.21 -3.45
C GLY A 26 11.12 47.59 -2.30
N ASP A 27 10.27 48.40 -1.66
CA ASP A 27 9.41 47.99 -0.57
C ASP A 27 8.29 47.07 -1.09
N ILE A 28 8.32 45.80 -0.67
CA ILE A 28 7.33 44.75 -1.02
C ILE A 28 5.91 45.08 -0.54
N SER A 29 5.74 46.10 0.32
CA SER A 29 4.45 46.57 0.81
C SER A 29 3.50 47.07 -0.29
N GLU A 30 4.02 47.53 -1.43
CA GLU A 30 3.19 48.11 -2.51
C GLU A 30 2.49 47.06 -3.39
N LEU A 31 3.00 45.82 -3.44
CA LEU A 31 2.42 44.72 -4.24
C LEU A 31 1.14 44.11 -3.65
N ILE A 32 0.76 44.48 -2.41
CA ILE A 32 -0.40 43.90 -1.71
C ILE A 32 -1.65 44.80 -1.84
N VAL A 33 -1.51 46.04 -2.32
CA VAL A 33 -2.62 47.02 -2.35
C VAL A 33 -3.54 46.83 -3.59
N GLU A 34 -3.08 46.14 -4.63
CA GLU A 34 -3.76 46.09 -5.94
C GLU A 34 -5.00 45.16 -6.02
N TYR A 35 -5.39 44.47 -4.94
CA TYR A 35 -6.56 43.58 -4.91
C TYR A 35 -7.79 44.13 -4.16
N SER A 36 -7.86 45.45 -3.95
CA SER A 36 -8.91 46.07 -3.13
C SER A 36 -10.00 46.82 -3.92
N THR A 37 -10.31 46.44 -5.15
CA THR A 37 -11.45 47.01 -5.90
C THR A 37 -12.52 45.95 -6.21
N PRO A 38 -13.76 46.10 -5.71
CA PRO A 38 -14.87 45.22 -6.07
C PRO A 38 -15.31 45.47 -7.53
N PRO A 39 -15.73 44.43 -8.28
CA PRO A 39 -16.17 44.58 -9.66
C PRO A 39 -17.51 45.31 -9.75
N GLN A 40 -17.60 46.26 -10.69
CA GLN A 40 -18.81 47.00 -11.05
C GLN A 40 -19.83 46.07 -11.74
N PRO A 41 -21.15 46.24 -11.50
CA PRO A 41 -22.19 45.42 -12.13
C PRO A 41 -22.39 45.79 -13.61
N ILE A 42 -22.46 44.76 -14.46
CA ILE A 42 -22.70 44.88 -15.91
C ILE A 42 -24.22 45.02 -16.16
N PRO A 43 -24.69 45.96 -17.01
CA PRO A 43 -26.10 46.09 -17.34
C PRO A 43 -26.60 44.97 -18.28
N PRO A 44 -27.91 44.63 -18.26
CA PRO A 44 -28.46 43.50 -19.00
C PRO A 44 -28.66 43.85 -20.48
N THR A 45 -28.04 43.07 -21.38
CA THR A 45 -28.30 43.14 -22.82
C THR A 45 -29.30 42.05 -23.23
N GLN A 46 -30.34 42.48 -23.94
CA GLN A 46 -31.45 41.70 -24.44
C GLN A 46 -31.03 40.67 -25.49
N SER A 47 -31.80 39.59 -25.53
CA SER A 47 -31.78 38.48 -26.48
C SER A 47 -32.10 38.93 -27.91
N ASP A 48 -31.28 38.50 -28.88
CA ASP A 48 -31.82 38.17 -30.19
C ASP A 48 -30.98 37.11 -30.93
N SER A 49 -31.62 36.56 -31.95
CA SER A 49 -31.50 35.24 -32.55
C SER A 49 -30.59 35.16 -33.79
N GLY A 50 -30.04 33.96 -34.06
CA GLY A 50 -29.80 33.49 -35.44
C GLY A 50 -28.36 33.29 -35.97
N SER A 51 -28.03 32.02 -36.24
CA SER A 51 -27.32 31.49 -37.44
C SER A 51 -25.83 31.80 -37.76
N SER A 52 -25.02 30.74 -37.60
CA SER A 52 -23.97 30.16 -38.49
C SER A 52 -22.83 31.02 -39.12
N LYS A 53 -21.57 30.71 -38.77
CA LYS A 53 -20.49 30.17 -39.66
C LYS A 53 -19.13 30.07 -38.94
N LYS A 54 -18.29 29.14 -39.45
CA LYS A 54 -16.93 28.76 -39.02
C LYS A 54 -15.89 29.89 -39.15
N SER A 55 -14.97 29.98 -38.18
CA SER A 55 -13.52 30.13 -38.44
C SER A 55 -12.68 29.88 -37.19
N THR A 56 -11.49 29.34 -37.45
CA THR A 56 -10.36 28.92 -36.61
C THR A 56 -9.61 30.07 -35.91
N SER A 57 -9.17 29.87 -34.65
CA SER A 57 -7.77 29.99 -34.19
C SER A 57 -7.64 29.99 -32.65
N SER A 58 -6.89 29.00 -32.13
CA SER A 58 -5.97 29.01 -30.98
C SER A 58 -6.10 30.08 -29.87
N SER A 59 -6.29 29.62 -28.63
CA SER A 59 -5.24 29.67 -27.58
C SER A 59 -5.75 29.06 -26.28
N ASP A 60 -5.08 27.99 -25.87
CA ASP A 60 -5.31 27.19 -24.66
C ASP A 60 -5.07 27.96 -23.37
N PHE A 61 -6.05 27.93 -22.45
CA PHE A 61 -5.82 27.90 -21.00
C PHE A 61 -7.05 27.24 -20.35
N SER A 62 -7.05 25.90 -20.29
CA SER A 62 -8.07 25.11 -19.60
C SER A 62 -7.52 24.59 -18.28
N ALA A 63 -7.88 25.27 -17.20
CA ALA A 63 -7.75 24.75 -15.84
C ALA A 63 -8.69 23.54 -15.69
N ASN A 64 -8.08 22.35 -15.60
CA ASN A 64 -8.79 21.09 -15.34
C ASN A 64 -9.35 21.07 -13.91
N LEU A 65 -10.53 21.67 -13.73
CA LEU A 65 -11.38 21.47 -12.57
C LEU A 65 -12.11 20.14 -12.72
N GLY A 66 -11.74 19.18 -11.87
CA GLY A 66 -12.37 17.87 -11.80
C GLY A 66 -13.87 17.98 -11.54
N LYS A 67 -14.68 17.63 -12.55
CA LYS A 67 -16.14 17.52 -12.46
C LYS A 67 -16.49 16.40 -11.46
N ARG A 68 -16.86 16.77 -10.23
CA ARG A 68 -17.56 15.86 -9.32
C ARG A 68 -19.01 15.75 -9.77
N LYS A 69 -19.41 14.52 -10.08
CA LYS A 69 -20.79 14.13 -10.32
C LYS A 69 -21.53 14.23 -8.98
N THR A 70 -22.53 15.10 -8.92
CA THR A 70 -23.48 15.23 -7.81
C THR A 70 -24.23 13.90 -7.64
N SER A 71 -23.96 13.19 -6.54
CA SER A 71 -24.79 12.05 -6.12
C SER A 71 -26.06 12.60 -5.47
N ALA A 72 -27.17 12.49 -6.18
CA ALA A 72 -28.48 12.67 -5.60
C ALA A 72 -28.72 11.62 -4.50
N LEU A 73 -29.36 12.08 -3.44
CA LEU A 73 -29.88 11.32 -2.31
C LEU A 73 -30.63 10.06 -2.78
N SER A 74 -30.32 8.91 -2.21
CA SER A 74 -31.26 7.79 -2.14
C SER A 74 -31.22 7.22 -0.74
N ALA A 75 -32.26 7.57 0.00
CA ALA A 75 -32.60 7.03 1.30
C ALA A 75 -32.80 5.51 1.24
N SER A 76 -32.41 4.87 2.33
CA SER A 76 -32.80 3.53 2.71
C SER A 76 -34.30 3.49 2.98
N SER A 77 -35.03 2.72 2.18
CA SER A 77 -36.36 2.22 2.55
C SER A 77 -36.47 0.77 2.08
N ASN A 78 -36.35 -0.14 3.05
CA ASN A 78 -36.91 -1.48 2.97
C ASN A 78 -38.42 -1.35 3.10
N ASP A 79 -39.14 -1.60 2.02
CA ASP A 79 -40.50 -2.17 2.03
C ASP A 79 -40.93 -2.36 0.58
N PHE A 80 -41.11 -3.62 0.14
CA PHE A 80 -41.97 -3.92 -0.99
C PHE A 80 -42.63 -5.29 -0.82
N SER A 81 -43.94 -5.21 -0.66
CA SER A 81 -44.98 -6.21 -0.84
C SER A 81 -45.00 -6.79 -2.26
N GLU A 82 -45.43 -8.05 -2.37
CA GLU A 82 -45.65 -8.84 -3.59
C GLU A 82 -46.66 -8.22 -4.57
N ALA A 83 -46.31 -8.15 -5.86
CA ALA A 83 -47.23 -8.19 -7.02
C ALA A 83 -46.44 -8.48 -8.34
N PRO A 84 -47.08 -8.95 -9.44
CA PRO A 84 -46.59 -10.07 -10.25
C PRO A 84 -45.65 -9.75 -11.42
N LEU A 85 -44.88 -10.79 -11.79
CA LEU A 85 -43.90 -10.90 -12.87
C LEU A 85 -44.45 -10.53 -14.27
N SER A 86 -43.81 -9.54 -14.92
CA SER A 86 -43.90 -9.35 -16.37
C SER A 86 -42.72 -10.04 -17.08
N LYS A 87 -43.05 -10.81 -18.12
CA LYS A 87 -42.12 -11.67 -18.88
C LYS A 87 -41.10 -10.83 -19.66
N LYS A 88 -39.81 -11.01 -19.36
CA LYS A 88 -38.71 -10.55 -20.23
C LYS A 88 -38.36 -11.61 -21.28
N PRO A 89 -37.98 -11.20 -22.51
CA PRO A 89 -37.72 -12.11 -23.61
C PRO A 89 -36.40 -12.88 -23.41
N LYS A 90 -36.40 -14.16 -23.79
CA LYS A 90 -35.23 -15.04 -23.78
C LYS A 90 -34.15 -14.52 -24.75
N PRO A 91 -32.86 -14.49 -24.39
CA PRO A 91 -31.80 -14.25 -25.35
C PRO A 91 -31.61 -15.50 -26.22
N ASN A 92 -31.50 -15.29 -27.54
CA ASN A 92 -31.19 -16.33 -28.50
C ASN A 92 -29.78 -16.92 -28.23
N PRO A 93 -29.59 -18.24 -28.39
CA PRO A 93 -28.28 -18.86 -28.26
C PRO A 93 -27.40 -18.43 -29.43
N VAL A 94 -26.40 -17.59 -29.15
CA VAL A 94 -25.35 -17.28 -30.11
C VAL A 94 -24.47 -18.53 -30.25
N SER A 95 -24.35 -18.98 -31.49
CA SER A 95 -23.49 -20.08 -31.94
C SER A 95 -22.06 -19.87 -31.47
N ILE A 96 -21.59 -20.80 -30.62
CA ILE A 96 -20.19 -20.94 -30.22
C ILE A 96 -19.47 -21.60 -31.39
N SER A 97 -18.84 -20.82 -32.25
CA SER A 97 -17.93 -21.35 -33.28
C SER A 97 -16.54 -20.71 -33.16
N GLU A 98 -15.57 -21.58 -32.88
CA GLU A 98 -14.14 -21.55 -33.26
C GLU A 98 -13.19 -20.49 -32.67
N HIS A 99 -13.64 -19.41 -32.03
CA HIS A 99 -12.72 -18.44 -31.40
C HIS A 99 -12.45 -18.64 -29.89
N THR A 100 -13.04 -19.66 -29.27
CA THR A 100 -12.95 -19.92 -27.81
C THR A 100 -11.65 -20.62 -27.37
N THR A 101 -10.81 -21.08 -28.29
CA THR A 101 -9.64 -21.93 -27.99
C THR A 101 -8.40 -21.15 -27.50
N LEU A 102 -8.27 -19.86 -27.82
CA LEU A 102 -7.14 -19.04 -27.34
C LEU A 102 -7.26 -18.64 -25.86
N ALA A 103 -8.45 -18.67 -25.28
CA ALA A 103 -8.70 -18.24 -23.90
C ALA A 103 -8.20 -19.23 -22.83
N SER A 104 -7.82 -20.47 -23.20
CA SER A 104 -7.47 -21.52 -22.23
C SER A 104 -5.96 -21.80 -22.09
N SER A 105 -5.12 -21.28 -23.00
CA SER A 105 -3.68 -21.56 -22.94
C SER A 105 -3.00 -20.69 -21.87
N PRO A 106 -2.11 -21.23 -21.02
CA PRO A 106 -1.39 -20.43 -20.04
C PRO A 106 -0.42 -19.46 -20.73
N VAL A 107 -0.22 -18.29 -20.11
CA VAL A 107 0.86 -17.37 -20.46
C VAL A 107 2.13 -17.85 -19.76
N LEU A 108 3.12 -18.29 -20.54
CA LEU A 108 4.42 -18.67 -20.00
C LEU A 108 5.26 -17.41 -19.82
N ILE A 109 5.42 -16.95 -18.57
CA ILE A 109 6.36 -15.86 -18.28
C ILE A 109 7.78 -16.41 -18.42
N VAL A 110 8.07 -17.49 -17.69
CA VAL A 110 9.31 -18.26 -17.82
C VAL A 110 9.04 -19.72 -17.45
N HIS A 111 9.42 -20.66 -18.31
CA HIS A 111 9.36 -22.09 -17.99
C HIS A 111 10.24 -22.91 -18.93
N CYS A 112 11.05 -23.80 -18.34
CA CYS A 112 11.78 -24.84 -19.06
C CYS A 112 11.84 -26.10 -18.17
N PRO A 113 11.28 -27.25 -18.59
CA PRO A 113 11.27 -28.47 -17.78
C PRO A 113 12.67 -28.95 -17.38
N THR A 114 13.66 -28.80 -18.27
CA THR A 114 15.05 -29.20 -17.99
C THR A 114 15.66 -28.36 -16.87
N VAL A 115 15.50 -27.04 -16.94
CA VAL A 115 16.00 -26.11 -15.90
C VAL A 115 15.28 -26.34 -14.57
N GLN A 116 13.97 -26.57 -14.60
CA GLN A 116 13.20 -26.86 -13.40
C GLN A 116 13.70 -28.13 -12.68
N ARG A 117 13.98 -29.21 -13.42
CA ARG A 117 14.57 -30.44 -12.84
C ARG A 117 15.95 -30.17 -12.23
N LEU A 118 16.75 -29.27 -12.80
CA LEU A 118 18.03 -28.87 -12.22
C LEU A 118 17.83 -28.10 -10.90
N PHE A 119 16.86 -27.20 -10.84
CA PHE A 119 16.53 -26.48 -9.60
C PHE A 119 16.13 -27.43 -8.48
N GLU A 120 15.29 -28.41 -8.77
CA GLU A 120 14.84 -29.43 -7.82
C GLU A 120 16.01 -30.32 -7.37
N LYS A 121 16.82 -30.81 -8.32
CA LYS A 121 17.98 -31.67 -8.05
C LYS A 121 19.03 -30.98 -7.18
N MET A 122 19.32 -29.70 -7.45
CA MET A 122 20.35 -28.93 -6.76
C MET A 122 19.82 -28.11 -5.57
N LYS A 123 18.51 -28.18 -5.30
CA LYS A 123 17.83 -27.40 -4.24
C LYS A 123 18.14 -25.90 -4.32
N ILE A 124 18.05 -25.33 -5.52
CA ILE A 124 18.30 -23.91 -5.76
C ILE A 124 17.26 -23.06 -5.01
N CYS A 125 17.72 -22.07 -4.24
CA CYS A 125 16.86 -21.20 -3.44
C CYS A 125 15.98 -20.30 -4.32
N ARG A 126 14.84 -19.84 -3.77
CA ARG A 126 13.80 -19.18 -4.58
C ARG A 126 14.23 -17.83 -5.15
N GLY A 127 15.09 -17.10 -4.45
CA GLY A 127 15.69 -15.85 -4.90
C GLY A 127 16.53 -16.05 -6.16
N VAL A 128 17.36 -17.10 -6.20
CA VAL A 128 18.10 -17.46 -7.43
C VAL A 128 17.14 -17.86 -8.55
N GLN A 129 16.11 -18.67 -8.25
CA GLN A 129 15.09 -19.02 -9.25
C GLN A 129 14.41 -17.75 -9.81
N TYR A 130 14.09 -16.78 -8.98
CA TYR A 130 13.47 -15.52 -9.40
C TYR A 130 14.40 -14.67 -10.25
N GLU A 131 15.65 -14.49 -9.84
CA GLU A 131 16.62 -13.69 -10.61
C GLU A 131 16.90 -14.31 -11.98
N LEU A 132 16.98 -15.65 -12.07
CA LEU A 132 17.03 -16.33 -13.35
C LEU A 132 15.76 -16.10 -14.17
N ALA A 133 14.57 -16.14 -13.55
CA ALA A 133 13.32 -15.81 -14.24
C ALA A 133 13.33 -14.37 -14.76
N ARG A 134 13.87 -13.43 -13.98
CA ARG A 134 13.99 -12.03 -14.35
C ARG A 134 14.88 -11.85 -15.57
N LEU A 135 16.05 -12.47 -15.58
CA LEU A 135 16.97 -12.39 -16.71
C LEU A 135 16.41 -13.05 -17.98
N VAL A 136 15.71 -14.18 -17.85
CA VAL A 136 15.09 -14.86 -19.00
C VAL A 136 13.89 -14.07 -19.55
N SER A 137 12.99 -13.59 -18.68
CA SER A 137 11.80 -12.81 -19.12
C SER A 137 12.16 -11.45 -19.72
N SER A 138 13.34 -10.90 -19.38
CA SER A 138 13.91 -9.69 -19.99
C SER A 138 14.80 -9.97 -21.20
N GLU A 139 14.85 -11.23 -21.68
CA GLU A 139 15.67 -11.66 -22.83
C GLU A 139 17.17 -11.40 -22.68
N ARG A 140 17.64 -11.16 -21.46
CA ARG A 140 19.08 -11.02 -21.18
C ARG A 140 19.78 -12.37 -21.14
N LEU A 141 19.06 -13.44 -20.79
CA LEU A 141 19.58 -14.80 -20.60
C LEU A 141 18.76 -15.84 -21.37
N SER A 142 19.42 -16.76 -22.07
CA SER A 142 18.76 -17.90 -22.72
C SER A 142 18.68 -19.11 -21.80
N TYR A 143 17.69 -19.98 -22.01
CA TYR A 143 17.58 -21.25 -21.26
C TYR A 143 18.82 -22.14 -21.43
N ASN A 144 19.47 -22.10 -22.60
CA ASN A 144 20.67 -22.91 -22.88
C ASN A 144 21.88 -22.46 -22.06
N ASP A 145 21.90 -21.20 -21.62
CA ASP A 145 23.00 -20.67 -20.82
C ASP A 145 22.96 -21.18 -19.36
N ILE A 146 21.79 -21.65 -18.91
CA ILE A 146 21.56 -22.16 -17.55
C ILE A 146 22.09 -23.60 -17.46
N THR A 147 23.41 -23.72 -17.33
CA THR A 147 24.09 -25.01 -17.25
C THR A 147 24.22 -25.50 -15.80
N PRO A 148 24.33 -26.83 -15.59
CA PRO A 148 24.59 -27.41 -14.27
C PRO A 148 25.79 -26.80 -13.55
N ASP A 149 26.88 -26.48 -14.26
CA ASP A 149 28.11 -25.98 -13.65
C ASP A 149 27.99 -24.53 -13.18
N LYS A 150 27.21 -23.70 -13.88
CA LYS A 150 26.86 -22.35 -13.39
C LYS A 150 25.93 -22.43 -12.19
N LEU A 151 24.93 -23.31 -12.22
CA LEU A 151 24.00 -23.49 -11.09
C LEU A 151 24.68 -23.99 -9.82
N LYS A 152 25.70 -24.87 -9.93
CA LYS A 152 26.51 -25.31 -8.77
C LYS A 152 27.12 -24.14 -8.00
N LYS A 153 27.51 -23.05 -8.69
CA LYS A 153 28.07 -21.85 -8.07
C LYS A 153 27.03 -21.02 -7.30
N LEU A 154 25.74 -21.27 -7.54
CA LEU A 154 24.61 -20.53 -6.98
C LEU A 154 23.81 -21.38 -5.97
N VAL A 155 24.39 -22.49 -5.50
CA VAL A 155 23.82 -23.29 -4.42
C VAL A 155 24.11 -22.60 -3.08
N GLY A 156 23.06 -22.31 -2.33
CA GLY A 156 23.17 -21.67 -1.02
C GLY A 156 21.89 -20.94 -0.64
N CYS A 157 21.98 -20.08 0.38
CA CYS A 157 20.87 -19.23 0.79
C CYS A 157 20.65 -18.06 -0.18
N ASN A 158 19.48 -17.44 -0.12
CA ASN A 158 19.09 -16.33 -0.98
C ASN A 158 20.04 -15.13 -0.79
N LYS A 159 20.40 -14.80 0.46
CA LYS A 159 21.28 -13.66 0.81
C LYS A 159 22.60 -13.67 0.06
N ILE A 160 23.21 -14.84 -0.09
CA ILE A 160 24.52 -14.99 -0.73
C ILE A 160 24.35 -15.24 -2.24
N SER A 161 23.46 -16.15 -2.61
CA SER A 161 23.44 -16.72 -3.96
C SER A 161 22.65 -15.86 -4.96
N ALA A 162 21.56 -15.22 -4.53
CA ALA A 162 20.71 -14.44 -5.45
C ALA A 162 21.42 -13.21 -6.04
N PRO A 163 22.20 -12.42 -5.27
CA PRO A 163 23.00 -11.32 -5.82
C PRO A 163 24.05 -11.76 -6.85
N GLN A 164 24.60 -12.98 -6.71
CA GLN A 164 25.68 -13.50 -7.57
C GLN A 164 25.20 -13.95 -8.95
N VAL A 165 23.89 -14.00 -9.19
CA VAL A 165 23.33 -14.51 -10.46
C VAL A 165 23.84 -13.72 -11.66
N GLU A 166 23.84 -12.38 -11.62
CA GLU A 166 24.34 -11.60 -12.77
C GLU A 166 25.85 -11.81 -13.00
N GLU A 167 26.64 -11.90 -11.93
CA GLU A 167 28.09 -12.11 -12.01
C GLU A 167 28.45 -13.46 -12.66
N VAL A 168 27.78 -14.54 -12.23
CA VAL A 168 28.02 -15.90 -12.74
C VAL A 168 27.73 -16.03 -14.24
N PHE A 169 26.78 -15.24 -14.76
CA PHE A 169 26.30 -15.40 -16.13
C PHE A 169 26.87 -14.40 -17.13
N TYR A 170 27.23 -13.18 -16.72
CA TYR A 170 27.76 -12.17 -17.64
C TYR A 170 29.27 -11.94 -17.54
N SER A 171 29.97 -12.55 -16.58
CA SER A 171 31.42 -12.36 -16.33
C SER A 171 31.87 -10.89 -16.27
N LYS A 172 30.92 -9.96 -16.17
CA LYS A 172 31.15 -8.57 -15.84
C LYS A 172 31.06 -8.53 -14.34
N SER A 173 32.18 -8.21 -13.69
CA SER A 173 32.12 -7.56 -12.39
C SER A 173 31.12 -6.43 -12.59
N THR A 174 29.89 -6.57 -12.08
CA THR A 174 29.09 -5.39 -11.80
C THR A 174 30.03 -4.57 -10.95
N ALA A 175 30.56 -3.51 -11.55
CA ALA A 175 31.44 -2.59 -10.85
C ALA A 175 30.83 -2.44 -9.48
N GLN A 176 31.54 -2.93 -8.46
CA GLN A 176 31.31 -2.50 -7.08
C GLN A 176 30.98 -1.03 -7.20
N PRO A 177 29.80 -0.57 -6.76
CA PRO A 177 29.44 0.83 -6.94
C PRO A 177 30.66 1.62 -6.47
N THR A 178 31.30 2.31 -7.41
CA THR A 178 32.57 3.01 -7.18
C THR A 178 32.41 4.08 -6.10
N ASN A 179 31.18 4.33 -5.66
CA ASN A 179 30.81 4.98 -4.43
C ASN A 179 30.48 3.98 -3.31
N SER A 180 31.46 3.72 -2.43
CA SER A 180 31.27 3.10 -1.11
C SER A 180 30.15 3.77 -0.30
N ALA A 181 29.81 5.02 -0.62
CA ALA A 181 28.73 5.79 -0.03
C ALA A 181 27.35 5.10 -0.14
N PHE A 182 27.06 4.36 -1.22
CA PHE A 182 25.74 3.73 -1.43
C PHE A 182 25.69 2.24 -1.10
N ALA A 183 26.83 1.62 -0.77
CA ALA A 183 26.88 0.19 -0.47
C ALA A 183 26.00 -0.17 0.74
N ARG A 184 25.99 0.67 1.78
CA ARG A 184 25.13 0.48 2.97
C ARG A 184 23.64 0.61 2.62
N GLU A 185 23.28 1.53 1.74
CA GLU A 185 21.89 1.72 1.30
C GLU A 185 21.41 0.55 0.42
N ILE A 186 22.26 0.07 -0.49
CA ILE A 186 21.96 -1.10 -1.32
C ILE A 186 21.80 -2.35 -0.45
N ALA A 187 22.70 -2.55 0.53
CA ALA A 187 22.63 -3.67 1.45
C ALA A 187 21.38 -3.61 2.34
N SER A 188 21.02 -2.43 2.85
CA SER A 188 19.83 -2.27 3.71
C SER A 188 18.50 -2.44 2.96
N LYS A 189 18.51 -2.21 1.63
CA LYS A 189 17.35 -2.42 0.75
C LYS A 189 17.30 -3.83 0.14
N SER A 190 18.29 -4.67 0.40
CA SER A 190 18.38 -6.02 -0.14
C SER A 190 17.26 -6.90 0.42
N PRO A 191 16.43 -7.54 -0.44
CA PRO A 191 15.30 -8.35 0.01
C PRO A 191 15.68 -9.77 0.45
N TRP A 192 16.90 -10.20 0.16
CA TRP A 192 17.27 -11.61 0.17
C TRP A 192 17.44 -12.22 1.56
N GLU A 193 17.95 -11.43 2.51
CA GLU A 193 18.06 -11.86 3.92
C GLU A 193 16.67 -12.01 4.56
N GLU A 194 15.76 -11.08 4.27
CA GLU A 194 14.37 -11.20 4.72
C GLU A 194 13.66 -12.39 4.06
N LEU A 195 13.96 -12.69 2.78
CA LEU A 195 13.44 -13.88 2.12
C LEU A 195 13.96 -15.17 2.77
N ASP A 196 15.25 -15.27 3.08
CA ASP A 196 15.82 -16.41 3.82
C ASP A 196 15.12 -16.61 5.17
N ARG A 197 14.92 -15.52 5.91
CA ARG A 197 14.24 -15.54 7.20
C ARG A 197 12.78 -15.99 7.07
N GLU A 198 12.07 -15.49 6.07
CA GLU A 198 10.70 -15.88 5.77
C GLU A 198 10.59 -17.35 5.39
N GLU A 199 11.48 -17.86 4.54
CA GLU A 199 11.49 -19.25 4.11
C GLU A 199 11.81 -20.21 5.26
N ALA A 200 12.78 -19.86 6.11
CA ALA A 200 13.11 -20.62 7.31
C ALA A 200 11.92 -20.66 8.29
N ALA A 201 11.24 -19.54 8.50
CA ALA A 201 10.05 -19.50 9.34
C ALA A 201 8.91 -20.36 8.76
N LEU A 202 8.57 -20.18 7.48
CA LEU A 202 7.47 -20.92 6.85
C LEU A 202 7.76 -22.42 6.67
N ALA A 203 9.03 -22.83 6.72
CA ALA A 203 9.40 -24.24 6.76
C ALA A 203 9.00 -24.91 8.09
N ASN A 204 8.97 -24.16 9.20
CA ASN A 204 8.52 -24.67 10.50
C ASN A 204 6.99 -24.73 10.60
N GLY A 205 6.28 -23.83 9.91
CA GLY A 205 4.82 -23.84 9.88
C GLY A 205 4.20 -22.70 9.07
N PRO A 206 2.94 -22.87 8.62
CA PRO A 206 2.27 -21.89 7.75
C PRO A 206 1.90 -20.57 8.45
N TYR A 207 2.02 -20.51 9.78
CA TYR A 207 1.61 -19.36 10.61
C TYR A 207 2.79 -18.60 11.21
N GLU A 208 4.02 -19.07 10.98
CA GLU A 208 5.23 -18.54 11.60
C GLU A 208 5.54 -17.10 11.17
N GLY A 209 5.05 -16.70 9.99
CA GLY A 209 5.18 -15.33 9.44
C GLY A 209 4.11 -14.34 9.92
N LEU A 210 3.10 -14.75 10.68
CA LEU A 210 1.96 -13.90 11.05
C LEU A 210 2.28 -12.78 12.05
N GLY A 211 3.43 -12.81 12.69
CA GLY A 211 3.69 -12.04 13.91
C GLY A 211 3.02 -12.70 15.12
N ASN A 212 3.51 -12.41 16.32
CA ASN A 212 3.20 -13.15 17.55
C ASN A 212 3.77 -14.58 17.60
N ASN A 213 4.90 -14.82 16.92
CA ASN A 213 5.63 -16.08 17.03
C ASN A 213 6.50 -16.08 18.29
N PRO A 214 6.29 -16.98 19.27
CA PRO A 214 7.12 -17.02 20.48
C PRO A 214 8.61 -17.24 20.20
N ASN A 215 8.94 -17.94 19.11
CA ASN A 215 10.32 -18.21 18.71
C ASN A 215 10.99 -16.99 18.05
N GLN A 216 10.19 -16.04 17.56
CA GLN A 216 10.65 -14.82 16.88
C GLN A 216 9.73 -13.64 17.24
N PRO A 217 9.73 -13.18 18.50
CA PRO A 217 8.74 -12.21 19.00
C PRO A 217 8.79 -10.87 18.26
N ASP A 218 9.98 -10.42 17.86
CA ASP A 218 10.21 -9.12 17.21
C ASP A 218 10.14 -9.19 15.68
N TRP A 219 9.57 -10.25 15.11
CA TRP A 219 9.52 -10.41 13.66
C TRP A 219 8.19 -10.95 13.14
N TYR A 220 7.93 -10.55 11.90
CA TYR A 220 6.83 -11.01 11.07
C TYR A 220 7.29 -10.98 9.61
N GLY A 221 6.72 -11.85 8.79
CA GLY A 221 7.11 -12.00 7.39
C GLY A 221 6.35 -11.09 6.42
N GLY A 222 6.36 -11.47 5.15
CA GLY A 222 5.55 -10.85 4.12
C GLY A 222 6.10 -9.54 3.56
N LYS A 223 7.39 -9.26 3.73
CA LYS A 223 8.01 -7.97 3.40
C LYS A 223 8.75 -7.94 2.06
N VAL A 224 8.75 -9.03 1.30
CA VAL A 224 9.43 -9.08 -0.01
C VAL A 224 8.38 -8.89 -1.11
N GLU A 225 8.63 -7.96 -2.04
CA GLU A 225 7.76 -7.73 -3.19
C GLU A 225 8.38 -8.29 -4.47
N PHE A 226 7.73 -9.30 -5.06
CA PHE A 226 8.01 -9.79 -6.40
C PHE A 226 7.18 -8.99 -7.41
N ARG A 227 7.85 -8.47 -8.44
CA ARG A 227 7.31 -7.44 -9.33
C ARG A 227 7.49 -7.81 -10.79
N GLY A 228 6.56 -7.37 -11.63
CA GLY A 228 6.69 -7.42 -13.07
C GLY A 228 6.09 -6.20 -13.72
N ARG A 229 6.34 -6.04 -15.01
CA ARG A 229 5.78 -4.99 -15.84
C ARG A 229 5.18 -5.61 -17.09
N LEU A 230 3.99 -5.14 -17.44
CA LEU A 230 3.36 -5.47 -18.71
C LEU A 230 3.98 -4.64 -19.84
N SER A 231 4.31 -5.27 -20.95
CA SER A 231 4.70 -4.63 -22.20
C SER A 231 3.86 -5.19 -23.35
N GLN A 232 3.74 -4.40 -24.41
CA GLN A 232 3.14 -4.83 -25.68
C GLN A 232 4.23 -5.51 -26.51
N GLN A 233 3.91 -6.61 -27.19
CA GLN A 233 4.86 -7.28 -28.08
C GLN A 233 4.98 -6.52 -29.42
N ASP A 234 6.16 -6.61 -30.03
CA ASP A 234 6.44 -6.04 -31.33
C ASP A 234 5.44 -6.58 -32.38
N GLY A 235 4.80 -5.67 -33.11
CA GLY A 235 3.73 -5.99 -34.06
C GLY A 235 2.30 -5.90 -33.51
N ASN A 236 2.09 -5.41 -32.27
CA ASN A 236 0.79 -5.22 -31.61
C ASN A 236 -0.03 -6.49 -31.35
N VAL A 237 0.51 -7.69 -31.61
CA VAL A 237 -0.21 -8.96 -31.42
C VAL A 237 0.03 -9.51 -30.01
N GLY A 238 -0.39 -8.77 -28.98
CA GLY A 238 -0.50 -9.27 -27.62
C GLY A 238 0.47 -8.68 -26.59
N TYR A 239 0.50 -9.30 -25.41
CA TYR A 239 1.18 -8.80 -24.23
C TYR A 239 2.24 -9.75 -23.72
N LYS A 240 3.26 -9.16 -23.10
CA LYS A 240 4.33 -9.86 -22.39
C LYS A 240 4.45 -9.30 -20.98
N ILE A 241 4.75 -10.17 -20.02
CA ILE A 241 5.16 -9.75 -18.67
C ILE A 241 6.67 -9.95 -18.56
N THR A 242 7.39 -8.89 -18.24
CA THR A 242 8.80 -8.94 -17.89
C THR A 242 8.93 -8.75 -16.38
N LEU A 243 9.63 -9.66 -15.71
CA LEU A 243 9.83 -9.54 -14.26
C LEU A 243 10.85 -8.42 -13.96
N GLU A 244 10.66 -7.75 -12.83
CA GLU A 244 11.54 -6.71 -12.31
C GLU A 244 12.27 -7.22 -11.07
N SER A 245 13.36 -6.54 -10.67
CA SER A 245 14.07 -6.86 -9.44
C SER A 245 13.13 -6.77 -8.24
N CYS A 246 13.19 -7.77 -7.35
CA CYS A 246 12.42 -7.73 -6.13
C CYS A 246 12.98 -6.65 -5.17
N CYS A 247 12.16 -6.22 -4.23
CA CYS A 247 12.55 -5.23 -3.23
C CYS A 247 11.87 -5.51 -1.90
N LEU A 248 12.38 -4.88 -0.84
CA LEU A 248 11.63 -4.79 0.41
C LEU A 248 10.40 -3.89 0.22
N GLY A 249 9.28 -4.29 0.80
CA GLY A 249 8.03 -3.58 0.76
C GLY A 249 7.22 -3.77 2.03
N ALA A 250 5.96 -3.34 1.97
CA ALA A 250 5.06 -3.46 3.11
C ALA A 250 4.55 -4.88 3.28
N SER A 251 4.33 -5.28 4.54
CA SER A 251 3.70 -6.55 4.89
C SER A 251 2.17 -6.45 4.84
N SER A 252 1.52 -7.58 4.54
CA SER A 252 0.07 -7.72 4.58
C SER A 252 -0.33 -9.08 5.17
N ARG A 253 -1.60 -9.26 5.51
CA ARG A 253 -2.13 -10.54 6.02
C ARG A 253 -1.79 -11.69 5.07
N PHE A 254 -2.03 -11.48 3.78
CA PHE A 254 -1.78 -12.49 2.74
C PHE A 254 -0.30 -12.87 2.64
N THR A 255 0.60 -11.88 2.55
CA THR A 255 2.03 -12.18 2.42
C THR A 255 2.60 -12.82 3.69
N ARG A 256 2.11 -12.45 4.87
CA ARG A 256 2.46 -13.12 6.13
C ARG A 256 2.00 -14.58 6.21
N ARG A 257 0.78 -14.87 5.74
CA ARG A 257 0.16 -16.20 5.82
C ARG A 257 0.67 -17.18 4.77
N PHE A 258 0.90 -16.71 3.55
CA PHE A 258 1.27 -17.59 2.43
C PHE A 258 2.73 -17.41 1.98
N GLY A 259 3.46 -16.46 2.55
CA GLY A 259 4.78 -16.05 2.11
C GLY A 259 4.72 -15.07 0.94
N SER A 260 5.71 -14.19 0.89
CA SER A 260 5.91 -13.17 -0.14
C SER A 260 5.99 -13.79 -1.53
N TRP A 261 6.68 -14.93 -1.68
CA TRP A 261 6.83 -15.67 -2.95
C TRP A 261 5.51 -16.17 -3.55
N SER A 262 4.45 -16.23 -2.75
CA SER A 262 3.13 -16.64 -3.23
C SER A 262 2.41 -15.55 -4.03
N PHE A 263 2.97 -14.34 -4.11
CA PHE A 263 2.34 -13.20 -4.76
C PHE A 263 3.27 -12.55 -5.77
N LEU A 264 2.70 -12.08 -6.86
CA LEU A 264 3.37 -11.27 -7.88
C LEU A 264 2.53 -10.02 -8.13
N ARG A 265 3.17 -8.85 -8.13
CA ARG A 265 2.54 -7.58 -8.53
C ARG A 265 3.01 -7.19 -9.92
N VAL A 266 2.10 -7.03 -10.87
CA VAL A 266 2.42 -6.60 -12.23
C VAL A 266 1.89 -5.20 -12.45
N LYS A 267 2.79 -4.28 -12.80
CA LYS A 267 2.46 -2.90 -13.16
C LYS A 267 2.03 -2.84 -14.63
N ILE A 268 0.92 -2.16 -14.89
CA ILE A 268 0.43 -1.84 -16.23
C ILE A 268 0.82 -0.40 -16.55
N PRO A 269 1.68 -0.16 -17.56
CA PRO A 269 1.98 1.20 -18.01
C PRO A 269 0.70 1.96 -18.41
N THR A 270 0.64 3.25 -18.07
CA THR A 270 -0.53 4.11 -18.31
C THR A 270 -0.97 4.13 -19.77
N GLN A 271 -0.02 4.05 -20.71
CA GLN A 271 -0.30 3.97 -22.15
C GLN A 271 -1.07 2.70 -22.53
N ILE A 272 -0.73 1.57 -21.90
CA ILE A 272 -1.41 0.29 -22.10
C ILE A 272 -2.76 0.29 -21.37
N PHE A 273 -2.82 0.89 -20.19
CA PHE A 273 -4.03 0.93 -19.37
C PHE A 273 -5.19 1.67 -20.06
N PHE A 274 -4.91 2.77 -20.75
CA PHE A 274 -5.93 3.59 -21.43
C PHE A 274 -6.18 3.22 -22.90
N SER A 275 -5.47 2.23 -23.44
CA SER A 275 -5.73 1.76 -24.81
C SER A 275 -6.89 0.73 -24.81
N HIS A 276 -7.76 0.79 -25.83
CA HIS A 276 -8.97 -0.04 -25.96
C HIS A 276 -8.65 -1.51 -26.25
N ASN A 277 -8.08 -2.23 -25.29
CA ASN A 277 -7.45 -3.50 -25.54
C ASN A 277 -8.02 -4.67 -24.71
N ASP A 278 -7.75 -5.90 -25.16
CA ASP A 278 -8.14 -7.19 -24.53
C ASP A 278 -7.39 -7.52 -23.21
N LEU A 279 -7.08 -6.52 -22.38
CA LEU A 279 -6.37 -6.73 -21.10
C LEU A 279 -7.10 -7.68 -20.16
N GLU A 280 -8.42 -7.57 -20.09
CA GLU A 280 -9.24 -8.43 -19.23
C GLU A 280 -9.07 -9.91 -19.63
N ARG A 281 -9.20 -10.22 -20.93
CA ARG A 281 -9.00 -11.57 -21.47
C ARG A 281 -7.59 -12.08 -21.23
N PHE A 282 -6.58 -11.21 -21.33
CA PHE A 282 -5.20 -11.58 -21.03
C PHE A 282 -5.03 -11.99 -19.57
N PHE A 283 -5.57 -11.21 -18.62
CA PHE A 283 -5.43 -11.49 -17.18
C PHE A 283 -6.35 -12.58 -16.64
N GLN A 284 -7.40 -12.99 -17.38
CA GLN A 284 -8.21 -14.16 -17.06
C GLN A 284 -7.45 -15.50 -17.22
N ARG A 285 -6.33 -15.50 -17.97
CA ARG A 285 -5.49 -16.69 -18.18
C ARG A 285 -4.67 -17.04 -16.93
N SER A 286 -4.10 -18.24 -16.93
CA SER A 286 -3.08 -18.63 -15.95
C SER A 286 -1.69 -18.21 -16.40
N PHE A 287 -0.80 -17.91 -15.46
CA PHE A 287 0.55 -17.41 -15.72
C PHE A 287 1.57 -18.34 -15.08
N VAL A 288 2.64 -18.69 -15.80
CA VAL A 288 3.59 -19.71 -15.34
C VAL A 288 4.97 -19.14 -15.11
N ILE A 289 5.53 -19.40 -13.91
CA ILE A 289 6.93 -19.15 -13.55
C ILE A 289 7.51 -20.45 -12.99
N TRP A 290 8.45 -21.07 -13.71
CA TRP A 290 9.11 -22.31 -13.30
C TRP A 290 8.15 -23.42 -12.85
N GLY A 291 7.09 -23.63 -13.63
CA GLY A 291 6.07 -24.66 -13.39
C GLY A 291 5.02 -24.27 -12.32
N LYS A 292 5.22 -23.16 -11.61
CA LYS A 292 4.27 -22.62 -10.63
C LYS A 292 3.23 -21.78 -11.37
N VAL A 293 1.95 -22.01 -11.04
CA VAL A 293 0.82 -21.35 -11.70
C VAL A 293 0.30 -20.20 -10.86
N PHE A 294 0.29 -19.01 -11.45
CA PHE A 294 -0.20 -17.77 -10.89
C PHE A 294 -1.52 -17.38 -11.56
N ARG A 295 -2.49 -16.91 -10.77
CA ARG A 295 -3.76 -16.37 -11.26
C ARG A 295 -3.98 -14.97 -10.74
N ALA A 296 -4.45 -14.08 -11.62
CA ALA A 296 -4.82 -12.73 -11.23
C ALA A 296 -5.97 -12.81 -10.23
N CYS A 297 -5.77 -12.24 -9.04
CA CYS A 297 -6.78 -12.24 -7.99
C CYS A 297 -7.44 -10.86 -7.87
N TYR A 298 -6.71 -9.77 -8.08
CA TYR A 298 -7.22 -8.42 -7.90
C TYR A 298 -6.47 -7.40 -8.75
N ALA A 299 -7.15 -6.32 -9.15
CA ALA A 299 -6.55 -5.17 -9.83
C ALA A 299 -6.86 -3.87 -9.07
N LYS A 300 -5.84 -3.04 -8.90
CA LYS A 300 -5.96 -1.72 -8.26
C LYS A 300 -5.06 -0.72 -8.94
N ASP A 301 -5.60 0.48 -9.18
CA ASP A 301 -4.86 1.56 -9.78
C ASP A 301 -4.24 1.04 -11.10
N ASP A 302 -2.92 1.13 -11.26
CA ASP A 302 -2.15 0.60 -12.39
C ASP A 302 -1.48 -0.76 -12.12
N ASN A 303 -1.99 -1.56 -11.17
CA ASN A 303 -1.40 -2.84 -10.76
C ASN A 303 -2.39 -4.01 -10.79
N VAL A 304 -1.90 -5.18 -11.19
CA VAL A 304 -2.59 -6.48 -11.07
C VAL A 304 -1.80 -7.37 -10.12
N PHE A 305 -2.52 -7.97 -9.17
CA PHE A 305 -1.98 -8.85 -8.15
C PHE A 305 -2.32 -10.30 -8.50
N PHE A 306 -1.32 -11.16 -8.36
CA PHE A 306 -1.44 -12.58 -8.64
C PHE A 306 -1.22 -13.40 -7.39
N TYR A 307 -1.86 -14.56 -7.34
CA TYR A 307 -1.65 -15.59 -6.33
C TYR A 307 -1.12 -16.87 -6.97
N TRP A 308 -0.07 -17.44 -6.37
CA TRP A 308 0.43 -18.77 -6.70
C TRP A 308 -0.51 -19.84 -6.14
N THR A 309 -1.19 -20.56 -7.03
CA THR A 309 -2.18 -21.60 -6.72
C THR A 309 -1.52 -22.97 -6.49
N ASN A 310 -2.31 -23.95 -6.11
CA ASN A 310 -1.86 -25.34 -5.99
C ASN A 310 -1.65 -26.06 -7.33
N GLU A 311 -1.93 -25.41 -8.47
CA GLU A 311 -1.77 -26.00 -9.79
C GLU A 311 -0.28 -26.07 -10.20
N ILE A 312 0.05 -27.06 -11.03
CA ILE A 312 1.39 -27.29 -11.58
C ILE A 312 1.30 -27.42 -13.10
N TYR A 313 2.16 -26.71 -13.83
CA TYR A 313 2.28 -26.75 -15.29
C TYR A 313 3.46 -27.65 -15.75
N PRO A 314 3.39 -28.40 -16.87
CA PRO A 314 2.29 -28.47 -17.87
C PRO A 314 1.04 -29.22 -17.41
N MET A 315 1.16 -30.25 -16.58
CA MET A 315 0.10 -30.81 -15.74
C MET A 315 0.75 -31.69 -14.68
N GLY A 316 0.32 -31.57 -13.43
CA GLY A 316 0.83 -32.34 -12.31
C GLY A 316 -0.21 -32.50 -11.20
N LYS A 317 0.11 -33.35 -10.21
CA LYS A 317 -0.74 -33.47 -9.01
C LYS A 317 -0.76 -32.13 -8.27
N PRO A 318 -1.93 -31.59 -7.89
CA PRO A 318 -2.00 -30.35 -7.13
C PRO A 318 -1.16 -30.39 -5.85
N LEU A 319 -0.52 -29.28 -5.52
CA LEU A 319 0.28 -29.14 -4.31
C LEU A 319 -0.60 -29.24 -3.06
N LEU A 320 -0.39 -30.26 -2.23
CA LEU A 320 -1.24 -30.54 -1.07
C LEU A 320 -1.25 -29.40 -0.03
N ASN A 321 -0.11 -28.74 0.18
CA ASN A 321 0.06 -27.70 1.20
C ASN A 321 -0.27 -26.28 0.69
N ARG A 322 -1.05 -26.17 -0.39
CA ARG A 322 -1.40 -24.90 -1.02
C ARG A 322 -2.88 -24.90 -1.41
N MET A 323 -3.50 -23.74 -1.29
CA MET A 323 -4.90 -23.57 -1.67
C MET A 323 -5.03 -23.53 -3.20
N SER A 324 -6.12 -24.08 -3.72
CA SER A 324 -6.54 -23.74 -5.07
C SER A 324 -6.92 -22.26 -5.15
N PHE A 325 -7.04 -21.71 -6.35
CA PHE A 325 -7.51 -20.33 -6.50
C PHE A 325 -8.91 -20.15 -5.90
N HIS A 326 -9.79 -21.14 -6.09
CA HIS A 326 -11.13 -21.13 -5.50
C HIS A 326 -11.06 -21.14 -3.97
N ASP A 327 -10.25 -22.03 -3.38
CA ASP A 327 -10.11 -22.12 -1.93
C ASP A 327 -9.51 -20.85 -1.34
N PHE A 328 -8.56 -20.20 -2.02
CA PHE A 328 -8.02 -18.91 -1.58
C PHE A 328 -9.09 -17.81 -1.54
N ILE A 329 -9.94 -17.74 -2.58
CA ILE A 329 -11.05 -16.79 -2.64
C ILE A 329 -12.09 -17.10 -1.56
N MET A 330 -12.45 -18.37 -1.37
CA MET A 330 -13.42 -18.80 -0.36
C MET A 330 -12.90 -18.65 1.06
N TRP A 331 -11.60 -18.87 1.27
CA TRP A 331 -10.93 -18.60 2.53
C TRP A 331 -11.03 -17.12 2.88
N HIS A 332 -10.70 -16.20 1.95
CA HIS A 332 -10.72 -14.77 2.28
C HIS A 332 -12.13 -14.16 2.32
N ASN A 333 -12.95 -14.41 1.30
CA ASN A 333 -14.24 -13.73 1.07
C ASN A 333 -15.29 -14.70 0.49
N PRO A 334 -15.86 -15.61 1.29
CA PRO A 334 -16.71 -16.68 0.80
C PRO A 334 -17.99 -16.15 0.16
N LEU A 335 -18.28 -16.62 -1.06
CA LEU A 335 -19.38 -16.09 -1.89
C LEU A 335 -20.76 -16.29 -1.26
N GLN A 336 -21.03 -17.46 -0.70
CA GLN A 336 -22.37 -17.81 -0.22
C GLN A 336 -22.86 -16.87 0.90
N GLN A 337 -22.00 -16.56 1.86
CA GLN A 337 -22.31 -15.68 3.01
C GLN A 337 -22.34 -14.20 2.64
N ASN A 338 -21.82 -13.84 1.46
CA ASN A 338 -21.72 -12.47 0.97
C ASN A 338 -22.53 -12.26 -0.31
N SER A 339 -23.43 -13.19 -0.65
CA SER A 339 -24.23 -13.20 -1.88
C SER A 339 -25.18 -12.00 -2.02
N ASN A 340 -25.57 -11.39 -0.90
CA ASN A 340 -26.39 -10.18 -0.87
C ASN A 340 -25.59 -8.90 -1.22
N GLN A 341 -24.26 -8.97 -1.36
CA GLN A 341 -23.45 -7.84 -1.81
C GLN A 341 -23.45 -7.77 -3.34
N LEU A 342 -23.46 -6.55 -3.89
CA LEU A 342 -23.12 -6.35 -5.31
C LEU A 342 -21.76 -6.98 -5.60
N MET A 343 -21.61 -7.63 -6.76
CA MET A 343 -20.36 -8.31 -7.15
C MET A 343 -19.15 -7.36 -7.12
N THR A 344 -19.33 -6.10 -7.51
CA THR A 344 -18.28 -5.07 -7.43
C THR A 344 -17.86 -4.78 -5.98
N LYS A 345 -18.81 -4.76 -5.05
CA LYS A 345 -18.56 -4.57 -3.61
C LYS A 345 -17.86 -5.78 -3.00
N TRP A 346 -18.28 -6.99 -3.39
CA TRP A 346 -17.65 -8.25 -3.01
C TRP A 346 -16.20 -8.31 -3.52
N ALA A 347 -15.95 -8.04 -4.80
CA ALA A 347 -14.61 -8.01 -5.39
C ALA A 347 -13.71 -6.97 -4.70
N ALA A 348 -14.26 -5.80 -4.34
CA ALA A 348 -13.57 -4.76 -3.59
C ALA A 348 -13.21 -5.15 -2.13
N ARG A 349 -13.54 -6.37 -1.66
CA ARG A 349 -13.11 -6.87 -0.33
C ARG A 349 -11.82 -7.70 -0.37
N LEU A 350 -11.43 -8.24 -1.53
CA LEU A 350 -10.14 -8.91 -1.67
C LEU A 350 -8.92 -8.06 -1.24
N PRO A 351 -8.87 -6.74 -1.50
CA PRO A 351 -7.72 -5.89 -1.14
C PRO A 351 -7.53 -5.73 0.37
N LEU A 352 -8.53 -6.09 1.18
CA LEU A 352 -8.41 -6.04 2.63
C LEU A 352 -7.26 -6.94 3.13
N GLY A 353 -7.02 -8.09 2.50
CA GLY A 353 -5.90 -8.98 2.87
C GLY A 353 -4.54 -8.57 2.29
N PHE A 354 -4.53 -7.75 1.23
CA PHE A 354 -3.33 -7.13 0.66
C PHE A 354 -2.91 -5.85 1.32
N SER A 355 -3.71 -5.36 2.24
CA SER A 355 -3.49 -4.03 2.73
C SER A 355 -2.26 -3.95 3.63
N ASN A 356 -1.44 -2.93 3.41
CA ASN A 356 -0.25 -2.64 4.19
C ASN A 356 -0.62 -2.54 5.68
N SER A 357 -0.02 -3.39 6.50
CA SER A 357 -0.30 -3.46 7.93
C SER A 357 0.83 -4.13 8.70
N LEU A 358 0.93 -3.77 9.98
CA LEU A 358 1.69 -4.52 10.98
C LEU A 358 0.76 -5.56 11.62
N PRO A 359 1.24 -6.76 11.96
CA PRO A 359 0.46 -7.65 12.81
C PRO A 359 0.39 -7.07 14.22
N GLY A 360 -0.79 -6.99 14.79
CA GLY A 360 -1.03 -6.67 16.20
C GLY A 360 -1.28 -7.91 17.04
N PRO A 361 -1.88 -7.77 18.23
CA PRO A 361 -2.26 -8.90 19.06
C PRO A 361 -3.23 -9.83 18.34
N ARG A 362 -3.17 -11.12 18.68
CA ARG A 362 -4.11 -12.14 18.23
C ARG A 362 -5.21 -12.32 19.26
N LEU A 363 -6.46 -12.24 18.82
CA LEU A 363 -7.63 -12.55 19.65
C LEU A 363 -7.97 -14.03 19.57
N LEU A 364 -8.58 -14.56 20.63
CA LEU A 364 -9.32 -15.81 20.55
C LEU A 364 -10.62 -15.55 19.77
N GLN A 365 -11.09 -16.56 19.03
CA GLN A 365 -12.28 -16.40 18.19
C GLN A 365 -13.52 -16.08 19.02
N GLU A 366 -13.67 -16.69 20.19
CA GLU A 366 -14.75 -16.42 21.15
C GLU A 366 -14.70 -15.02 21.76
N ASN A 367 -13.56 -14.34 21.67
CA ASN A 367 -13.38 -12.96 22.17
C ASN A 367 -13.64 -11.89 21.09
N ILE A 368 -14.09 -12.31 19.90
CA ILE A 368 -14.58 -11.43 18.84
C ILE A 368 -16.10 -11.35 18.98
N LEU A 369 -16.56 -10.28 19.62
CA LEU A 369 -17.94 -10.13 20.05
C LEU A 369 -18.70 -9.17 19.11
N PRO A 370 -19.99 -9.42 18.83
CA PRO A 370 -20.82 -8.48 18.08
C PRO A 370 -21.23 -7.30 18.98
N GLU A 371 -21.44 -6.13 18.38
CA GLU A 371 -22.13 -5.01 19.03
C GLU A 371 -22.94 -4.18 18.02
N GLU A 372 -24.15 -3.78 18.35
CA GLU A 372 -25.03 -3.08 17.40
C GLU A 372 -24.58 -1.65 17.11
N ASP A 373 -24.77 -1.15 15.89
CA ASP A 373 -24.50 0.26 15.58
C ASP A 373 -25.38 1.20 16.43
N VAL A 374 -24.79 2.30 16.92
CA VAL A 374 -25.56 3.35 17.58
C VAL A 374 -26.25 4.16 16.49
N VAL A 375 -27.58 4.21 16.55
CA VAL A 375 -28.40 4.86 15.53
C VAL A 375 -29.09 6.08 16.13
N SER A 376 -29.03 7.21 15.41
CA SER A 376 -29.73 8.43 15.82
C SER A 376 -31.25 8.29 15.71
N SER A 377 -31.99 9.23 16.30
CA SER A 377 -33.46 9.33 16.14
C SER A 377 -33.90 9.42 14.67
N LYS A 378 -33.02 9.90 13.78
CA LYS A 378 -33.23 9.97 12.32
C LYS A 378 -32.76 8.74 11.54
N LYS A 379 -32.51 7.62 12.23
CA LYS A 379 -32.04 6.35 11.64
C LYS A 379 -30.68 6.44 10.93
N SER A 380 -29.85 7.43 11.27
CA SER A 380 -28.47 7.53 10.76
C SER A 380 -27.48 6.87 11.72
N ASP A 381 -26.54 6.10 11.19
CA ASP A 381 -25.48 5.45 11.95
C ASP A 381 -24.52 6.48 12.55
N MET A 382 -24.34 6.43 13.87
CA MET A 382 -23.49 7.33 14.64
C MET A 382 -22.13 6.72 14.99
N THR A 383 -21.97 5.42 14.71
CA THR A 383 -20.74 4.64 14.97
C THR A 383 -20.22 3.92 13.73
N ASP A 384 -20.55 4.40 12.52
CA ASP A 384 -20.13 3.75 11.26
C ASP A 384 -18.62 3.51 11.24
N GLY A 385 -18.25 2.23 11.23
CA GLY A 385 -16.86 1.81 11.15
C GLY A 385 -16.09 1.90 12.47
N CYS A 386 -16.74 2.15 13.62
CA CYS A 386 -16.08 2.29 14.92
C CYS A 386 -16.53 1.22 15.93
N GLY A 387 -15.58 0.44 16.42
CA GLY A 387 -15.78 -0.63 17.41
C GLY A 387 -15.00 -0.35 18.70
N LEU A 388 -15.04 -1.31 19.61
CA LEU A 388 -14.45 -1.18 20.95
C LEU A 388 -13.47 -2.32 21.22
N THR A 389 -12.41 -2.05 21.98
CA THR A 389 -11.45 -3.06 22.44
C THR A 389 -11.03 -2.84 23.89
N THR A 390 -10.64 -3.93 24.56
CA THR A 390 -10.17 -3.91 25.97
C THR A 390 -8.83 -3.20 26.13
N GLN A 391 -8.51 -2.70 27.34
CA GLN A 391 -7.21 -2.07 27.63
C GLN A 391 -6.02 -2.98 27.30
N SER A 392 -6.17 -4.28 27.53
CA SER A 392 -5.13 -5.29 27.26
C SER A 392 -4.71 -5.32 25.78
N VAL A 393 -5.64 -5.11 24.85
CA VAL A 393 -5.32 -4.97 23.41
C VAL A 393 -4.47 -3.73 23.18
N HIS A 394 -4.85 -2.58 23.73
CA HIS A 394 -4.12 -1.32 23.56
C HIS A 394 -2.73 -1.37 24.20
N ARG A 395 -2.59 -1.98 25.38
CA ARG A 395 -1.29 -2.22 26.04
C ARG A 395 -0.42 -3.16 25.23
N SER A 396 -0.98 -4.23 24.67
CA SER A 396 -0.22 -5.15 23.81
C SER A 396 0.31 -4.42 22.57
N ILE A 397 -0.51 -3.61 21.91
CA ILE A 397 -0.07 -2.77 20.78
C ILE A 397 1.03 -1.80 21.21
N TRP A 398 0.87 -1.15 22.37
CA TRP A 398 1.84 -0.21 22.90
C TRP A 398 3.22 -0.84 23.08
N TYR A 399 3.30 -1.98 23.76
CA TYR A 399 4.55 -2.69 23.99
C TYR A 399 5.13 -3.26 22.68
N GLN A 400 4.30 -3.92 21.88
CA GLN A 400 4.73 -4.58 20.64
C GLN A 400 5.31 -3.58 19.63
N LEU A 401 4.73 -2.38 19.53
CA LEU A 401 5.19 -1.34 18.60
C LEU A 401 6.15 -0.34 19.25
N SER A 402 6.52 -0.53 20.53
CA SER A 402 7.37 0.39 21.30
C SER A 402 6.93 1.85 21.18
N LEU A 403 5.61 2.10 21.26
CA LEU A 403 5.08 3.46 21.11
C LEU A 403 5.45 4.30 22.34
N PRO A 404 5.62 5.63 22.22
CA PRO A 404 5.90 6.49 23.36
C PRO A 404 4.72 6.57 24.34
N LEU A 405 3.49 6.42 23.85
CA LEU A 405 2.26 6.45 24.63
C LEU A 405 1.31 5.35 24.18
N MET A 406 0.52 4.83 25.10
CA MET A 406 -0.53 3.86 24.79
C MET A 406 -1.58 4.52 23.88
N PRO A 407 -1.89 3.93 22.71
CA PRO A 407 -2.86 4.51 21.79
C PRO A 407 -4.28 4.38 22.38
N THR A 408 -5.11 5.40 22.25
CA THR A 408 -6.53 5.38 22.65
C THR A 408 -7.43 4.87 21.53
N ALA A 409 -6.95 4.94 20.28
CA ALA A 409 -7.63 4.41 19.11
C ALA A 409 -6.62 3.82 18.12
N PHE A 410 -7.07 2.87 17.31
CA PHE A 410 -6.27 2.36 16.20
C PHE A 410 -7.16 1.94 15.02
N GLN A 411 -6.61 2.03 13.82
CA GLN A 411 -7.23 1.58 12.59
C GLN A 411 -6.77 0.17 12.28
N PHE A 412 -7.71 -0.73 11.97
CA PHE A 412 -7.41 -2.16 11.84
C PHE A 412 -8.16 -2.85 10.70
N ARG A 413 -7.71 -4.07 10.37
CA ARG A 413 -8.55 -5.16 9.85
C ARG A 413 -8.45 -6.36 10.79
N LEU A 414 -9.54 -7.10 10.96
CA LEU A 414 -9.57 -8.34 11.71
C LEU A 414 -10.64 -9.23 11.10
N ALA A 415 -10.28 -10.43 10.66
CA ALA A 415 -11.14 -11.28 9.83
C ALA A 415 -11.78 -10.45 8.70
N GLY A 416 -13.11 -10.32 8.72
CA GLY A 416 -13.90 -9.57 7.76
C GLY A 416 -14.25 -8.14 8.19
N SER A 417 -13.85 -7.75 9.39
CA SER A 417 -14.07 -6.44 9.97
C SER A 417 -12.98 -5.47 9.55
N LYS A 418 -13.39 -4.23 9.24
CA LYS A 418 -12.53 -3.09 8.91
C LYS A 418 -13.06 -1.85 9.60
N GLY A 419 -12.18 -1.10 10.25
CA GLY A 419 -12.56 0.19 10.82
C GLY A 419 -11.54 0.76 11.80
N MET A 420 -12.06 1.55 12.73
CA MET A 420 -11.38 2.01 13.92
C MET A 420 -11.85 1.20 15.12
N SER A 421 -10.94 0.98 16.07
CA SER A 421 -11.30 0.53 17.41
C SER A 421 -10.84 1.58 18.41
N ILE A 422 -11.69 1.88 19.38
CA ILE A 422 -11.37 2.75 20.50
C ILE A 422 -11.37 1.96 21.80
N PHE A 423 -10.66 2.52 22.78
CA PHE A 423 -10.62 1.98 24.13
C PHE A 423 -12.03 1.95 24.76
N ARG A 424 -12.42 0.80 25.33
CA ARG A 424 -13.66 0.66 26.12
C ARG A 424 -13.40 0.97 27.59
N ASP A 425 -14.04 2.02 28.09
CA ASP A 425 -13.80 2.57 29.45
C ASP A 425 -14.58 1.85 30.57
N GLU A 426 -15.21 0.71 30.30
CA GLU A 426 -16.25 0.14 31.17
C GLU A 426 -15.88 -1.19 31.85
N ILE A 427 -14.63 -1.64 31.74
CA ILE A 427 -14.24 -2.93 32.29
C ILE A 427 -13.36 -2.71 33.51
N SER A 428 -13.70 -3.39 34.61
CA SER A 428 -12.84 -3.55 35.77
C SER A 428 -11.38 -3.66 35.34
N LEU A 429 -10.50 -2.85 35.92
CA LEU A 429 -9.04 -2.86 35.70
C LEU A 429 -8.40 -4.26 35.90
N SER A 430 -9.16 -5.22 36.44
CA SER A 430 -8.80 -6.62 36.60
C SER A 430 -8.97 -7.52 35.37
N ASP A 431 -9.67 -7.09 34.31
CA ASP A 431 -9.87 -7.93 33.12
C ASP A 431 -8.64 -7.90 32.21
N SER A 432 -7.82 -8.94 32.32
CA SER A 432 -6.65 -9.14 31.48
C SER A 432 -6.99 -9.71 30.09
N ALA A 433 -8.21 -10.19 29.88
CA ALA A 433 -8.60 -10.82 28.62
C ALA A 433 -8.61 -9.81 27.47
N MET A 434 -8.05 -10.19 26.32
CA MET A 434 -8.13 -9.38 25.10
C MET A 434 -9.45 -9.68 24.39
N ARG A 435 -10.31 -8.66 24.24
CA ARG A 435 -11.60 -8.76 23.55
C ARG A 435 -11.82 -7.58 22.62
N GLY A 436 -12.63 -7.81 21.59
CA GLY A 436 -13.07 -6.77 20.66
C GLY A 436 -14.56 -6.89 20.38
N TRP A 437 -15.26 -5.76 20.40
CA TRP A 437 -16.66 -5.62 20.05
C TRP A 437 -16.78 -4.92 18.71
N PHE A 438 -17.31 -5.62 17.71
CA PHE A 438 -17.35 -5.14 16.34
C PHE A 438 -18.77 -5.01 15.82
N ARG A 439 -19.00 -3.92 15.09
CA ARG A 439 -20.33 -3.54 14.63
C ARG A 439 -20.69 -4.05 13.23
N PRO A 440 -21.98 -4.19 12.89
CA PRO A 440 -22.42 -4.51 11.54
C PRO A 440 -21.79 -3.59 10.48
N SER A 441 -21.71 -2.29 10.77
CA SER A 441 -21.04 -1.30 9.91
C SER A 441 -19.57 -1.61 9.67
N GLN A 442 -18.86 -2.28 10.59
CA GLN A 442 -17.46 -2.70 10.40
C GLN A 442 -17.32 -3.98 9.58
N THR A 443 -18.33 -4.84 9.58
CA THR A 443 -18.28 -6.18 8.96
C THR A 443 -18.42 -6.08 7.44
N LYS A 444 -17.32 -6.23 6.72
CA LYS A 444 -17.27 -6.13 5.25
C LYS A 444 -17.30 -7.50 4.55
N ILE A 445 -16.86 -8.54 5.25
CA ILE A 445 -16.88 -9.94 4.82
C ILE A 445 -17.52 -10.76 5.94
N ARG A 446 -18.49 -11.60 5.59
CA ARG A 446 -19.11 -12.57 6.50
C ARG A 446 -18.52 -13.96 6.24
N TYR A 447 -18.34 -14.73 7.31
CA TYR A 447 -17.87 -16.12 7.25
C TYR A 447 -18.98 -17.08 7.69
N PRO A 448 -18.93 -18.36 7.29
CA PRO A 448 -19.87 -19.37 7.76
C PRO A 448 -19.90 -19.45 9.29
N PRO A 449 -21.08 -19.51 9.93
CA PRO A 449 -21.19 -19.72 11.37
C PRO A 449 -20.49 -21.02 11.79
N GLY A 450 -19.80 -21.00 12.92
CA GLY A 450 -19.08 -22.18 13.45
C GLY A 450 -17.80 -22.55 12.71
N LEU A 451 -17.44 -21.85 11.61
CA LEU A 451 -16.14 -22.04 10.96
C LEU A 451 -15.02 -21.64 11.91
N GLN A 452 -14.06 -22.53 12.13
CA GLN A 452 -12.82 -22.18 12.81
C GLN A 452 -11.98 -21.28 11.90
N LEU A 453 -11.75 -20.04 12.32
CA LEU A 453 -11.02 -19.07 11.52
C LEU A 453 -9.52 -19.35 11.55
N ASP A 454 -8.87 -19.08 10.42
CA ASP A 454 -7.41 -19.15 10.30
C ASP A 454 -6.75 -18.15 11.28
N PRO A 455 -5.64 -18.50 11.95
CA PRO A 455 -4.91 -17.58 12.83
C PRO A 455 -4.57 -16.22 12.20
N ALA A 456 -4.42 -16.14 10.87
CA ALA A 456 -4.22 -14.90 10.13
C ALA A 456 -5.45 -13.97 10.17
N MET A 457 -6.65 -14.52 10.31
CA MET A 457 -7.90 -13.77 10.46
C MET A 457 -8.16 -13.34 11.90
N LEU A 458 -7.56 -14.04 12.86
CA LEU A 458 -7.67 -13.73 14.30
C LEU A 458 -6.61 -12.74 14.79
N THR A 459 -5.64 -12.40 13.94
CA THR A 459 -4.59 -11.41 14.24
C THR A 459 -5.02 -10.05 13.73
N PHE A 460 -4.92 -9.01 14.57
CA PHE A 460 -5.17 -7.65 14.09
C PHE A 460 -4.17 -7.26 13.01
N ASP A 461 -4.65 -6.74 11.89
CA ASP A 461 -3.84 -6.04 10.91
C ASP A 461 -3.89 -4.54 11.23
N LEU A 462 -2.87 -4.02 11.92
CA LEU A 462 -2.78 -2.63 12.35
C LEU A 462 -2.32 -1.72 11.19
N LEU A 463 -3.09 -0.69 10.90
CA LEU A 463 -2.80 0.28 9.83
C LEU A 463 -2.15 1.52 10.39
N ARG A 464 -2.78 2.07 11.44
CA ARG A 464 -2.37 3.31 12.11
C ARG A 464 -2.84 3.26 13.56
N THR A 465 -2.09 3.92 14.42
CA THR A 465 -2.47 4.20 15.80
C THR A 465 -2.76 5.69 15.96
N SER A 466 -3.56 6.03 16.98
CA SER A 466 -3.84 7.41 17.36
C SER A 466 -2.54 8.13 17.73
N HIS A 467 -2.29 9.25 17.08
CA HIS A 467 -1.22 10.18 17.43
C HIS A 467 -1.67 11.59 17.08
N MET A 468 -1.23 12.58 17.86
CA MET A 468 -1.51 13.98 17.63
C MET A 468 -0.28 14.65 17.00
N ARG A 469 -0.47 15.41 15.93
CA ARG A 469 0.53 16.33 15.38
C ARG A 469 -0.01 17.74 15.51
N SER A 470 0.72 18.57 16.22
CA SER A 470 0.41 19.99 16.39
C SER A 470 1.68 20.81 16.12
N PRO A 471 1.59 21.96 15.43
CA PRO A 471 0.38 22.57 14.87
C PRO A 471 -0.12 21.87 13.59
N SER A 472 -1.41 22.08 13.26
CA SER A 472 -2.02 21.60 12.01
C SER A 472 -2.03 22.70 10.94
N ARG A 473 -2.00 22.32 9.66
CA ARG A 473 -2.05 23.26 8.52
C ARG A 473 -3.46 23.32 7.95
N LEU A 474 -3.90 24.51 7.57
CA LEU A 474 -5.12 24.70 6.79
C LEU A 474 -4.84 24.43 5.31
N SER A 475 -5.63 23.57 4.68
CA SER A 475 -5.57 23.37 3.22
C SER A 475 -6.39 24.45 2.50
N THR A 476 -6.05 24.71 1.24
CA THR A 476 -6.78 25.65 0.39
C THR A 476 -8.27 25.32 0.31
N GLU A 477 -8.61 24.02 0.19
CA GLU A 477 -9.99 23.56 0.14
C GLU A 477 -10.75 23.87 1.44
N THR A 478 -10.07 23.75 2.58
CA THR A 478 -10.67 24.08 3.88
C THR A 478 -10.92 25.58 3.99
N ILE A 479 -9.98 26.40 3.52
CA ILE A 479 -10.11 27.87 3.49
C ILE A 479 -11.29 28.28 2.62
N ILE A 480 -11.41 27.73 1.40
CA ILE A 480 -12.53 28.01 0.50
C ILE A 480 -13.86 27.68 1.17
N ASN A 481 -13.98 26.49 1.77
CA ASN A 481 -15.21 26.09 2.47
C ASN A 481 -15.55 27.04 3.63
N LEU A 482 -14.56 27.42 4.44
CA LEU A 482 -14.78 28.33 5.56
C LEU A 482 -15.18 29.73 5.08
N ALA A 483 -14.56 30.24 4.02
CA ALA A 483 -14.90 31.53 3.42
C ALA A 483 -16.33 31.55 2.89
N GLU A 484 -16.75 30.50 2.17
CA GLU A 484 -18.13 30.34 1.68
C GLU A 484 -19.15 30.25 2.83
N ASN A 485 -18.74 29.69 3.98
CA ASN A 485 -19.55 29.63 5.19
C ASN A 485 -19.44 30.90 6.07
N GLY A 486 -18.93 32.01 5.51
CA GLY A 486 -18.99 33.34 6.13
C GLY A 486 -17.76 33.73 6.95
N VAL A 487 -16.67 32.95 6.93
CA VAL A 487 -15.41 33.38 7.56
C VAL A 487 -14.75 34.47 6.69
N PRO A 488 -14.49 35.68 7.20
CA PRO A 488 -13.92 36.75 6.39
C PRO A 488 -12.51 36.41 5.86
N HIS A 489 -12.26 36.72 4.58
CA HIS A 489 -10.97 36.51 3.93
C HIS A 489 -9.80 37.15 4.70
N SER A 490 -10.04 38.31 5.32
CA SER A 490 -9.06 39.00 6.16
C SER A 490 -8.53 38.14 7.31
N ARG A 491 -9.34 37.24 7.89
CA ARG A 491 -8.89 36.34 8.96
C ARG A 491 -7.85 35.35 8.49
N PHE A 492 -7.96 34.82 7.27
CA PHE A 492 -6.94 33.94 6.71
C PHE A 492 -5.65 34.70 6.41
N VAL A 493 -5.77 35.93 5.90
CA VAL A 493 -4.61 36.82 5.67
C VAL A 493 -3.91 37.14 6.99
N ASP A 494 -4.66 37.44 8.04
CA ASP A 494 -4.13 37.72 9.38
C ASP A 494 -3.40 36.51 9.96
N LEU A 495 -3.99 35.31 9.85
CA LEU A 495 -3.35 34.06 10.28
C LEU A 495 -2.06 33.79 9.50
N LEU A 496 -2.08 33.97 8.17
CA LEU A 496 -0.89 33.80 7.34
C LEU A 496 0.20 34.80 7.74
N LYS A 497 -0.15 36.08 7.92
CA LYS A 497 0.78 37.11 8.39
C LYS A 497 1.36 36.76 9.76
N ALA A 498 0.54 36.27 10.69
CA ALA A 498 1.00 35.86 12.01
C ALA A 498 2.00 34.70 11.93
N THR A 499 1.70 33.65 11.15
CA THR A 499 2.60 32.52 10.95
C THR A 499 3.90 32.93 10.24
N LEU A 500 3.84 33.81 9.23
CA LEU A 500 5.04 34.34 8.58
C LEU A 500 5.91 35.13 9.55
N ARG A 501 5.32 35.99 10.38
CA ARG A 501 6.06 36.74 11.41
C ARG A 501 6.72 35.80 12.43
N GLU A 502 6.02 34.75 12.86
CA GLU A 502 6.57 33.75 13.79
C GLU A 502 7.77 33.02 13.17
N MET A 503 7.66 32.58 11.90
CA MET A 503 8.75 31.93 11.19
C MET A 503 9.95 32.87 11.00
N VAL A 504 9.72 34.11 10.57
CA VAL A 504 10.79 35.11 10.40
C VAL A 504 11.46 35.38 11.74
N LYS A 505 10.68 35.60 12.81
CA LYS A 505 11.23 35.81 14.16
C LYS A 505 12.15 34.66 14.56
N GLY A 506 11.71 33.41 14.39
CA GLY A 506 12.52 32.24 14.71
C GLY A 506 13.84 32.14 13.92
N LEU A 507 13.90 32.72 12.71
CA LEU A 507 15.12 32.78 11.90
C LEU A 507 16.01 33.99 12.24
N THR A 508 15.43 35.11 12.65
CA THR A 508 16.15 36.36 12.92
C THR A 508 16.61 36.51 14.37
N THR A 509 15.99 35.82 15.33
CA THR A 509 16.38 35.81 16.74
C THR A 509 17.20 34.57 17.07
N TRP A 510 18.25 34.32 16.30
CA TRP A 510 19.17 33.21 16.55
C TRP A 510 20.14 33.61 17.67
N ASP A 511 19.72 33.40 18.92
CA ASP A 511 20.62 33.50 20.06
C ASP A 511 21.51 32.24 20.08
N GLY A 512 22.76 32.37 19.63
CA GLY A 512 23.76 31.30 19.46
C GLY A 512 24.18 30.54 20.72
N LEU A 513 23.34 30.48 21.76
CA LEU A 513 23.55 29.67 22.95
C LEU A 513 22.83 28.33 22.82
N MET A 514 23.56 27.34 22.30
CA MET A 514 23.27 25.91 22.52
C MET A 514 23.20 25.62 24.03
N ARG A 515 22.01 25.73 24.63
CA ARG A 515 21.67 24.98 25.83
C ARG A 515 21.08 23.65 25.39
N CYS A 516 21.90 22.61 25.46
CA CYS A 516 21.47 21.23 25.52
C CYS A 516 20.46 21.12 26.68
N SER A 517 19.17 21.11 26.37
CA SER A 517 18.08 21.01 27.35
C SER A 517 17.50 19.60 27.32
N THR A 518 18.24 18.69 27.96
CA THR A 518 17.63 17.56 28.65
C THR A 518 16.99 18.08 29.95
N SER A 519 15.67 18.32 29.96
CA SER A 519 14.88 18.29 31.21
C SER A 519 13.37 18.42 30.95
N GLY A 520 12.70 17.28 30.74
CA GLY A 520 11.27 17.16 31.05
C GLY A 520 11.11 16.94 32.55
N SER A 521 11.08 18.02 33.33
CA SER A 521 10.73 17.99 34.74
C SER A 521 9.21 17.84 34.88
N ILE A 522 8.80 16.68 35.41
CA ILE A 522 7.46 16.37 35.89
C ILE A 522 7.16 17.27 37.10
N SER A 523 6.15 18.11 36.99
CA SER A 523 5.56 18.80 38.14
C SER A 523 4.66 17.83 38.90
N SER A 524 5.17 17.32 40.03
CA SER A 524 4.41 16.62 41.06
C SER A 524 3.44 17.58 41.76
N VAL A 525 2.14 17.27 41.70
CA VAL A 525 1.15 17.88 42.60
C VAL A 525 1.12 16.99 43.85
N SER A 526 1.69 17.52 44.93
CA SER A 526 1.57 16.97 46.28
C SER A 526 0.18 17.29 46.83
N VAL A 527 -0.57 16.24 47.12
CA VAL A 527 -1.75 16.28 47.99
C VAL A 527 -1.25 16.36 49.43
N VAL A 528 -1.73 17.36 50.18
CA VAL A 528 -1.55 17.45 51.63
C VAL A 528 -2.93 17.39 52.27
N SER A 529 -3.03 16.53 53.29
CA SER A 529 -4.16 16.21 54.19
C SER A 529 -5.24 15.29 53.64
#